data_AF-A0A820MX91-F1
#
_entry.id   AF-A0A820MX91-F1
#
_cell.length_a   1.000
_cell.length_b   1.000
_cell.length_c   1.000
_cell.angle_alpha   90.00
_cell.angle_beta   90.00
_cell.angle_gamma   90.00
#
_symmetry.space_group_name_H-M   'P 1'
#
loop_
_entity.id
_entity.type
_entity.pdbx_description
1 polymer ?
#
loop_
_entity_poly.entity_id
_entity_poly.type
_entity_poly.pdbx_seq_one_letter_code
_entity_poly.pdbx_strand_id
1 'polypeptide(L)'
;MATAGEDDVVQRIRRITDVAQEPHQYLLPICGYEKLPLVPLEIAIEELVDFLPNIQSFAYVAKQRCEEPADGLTQDESAAIMLYSMGWEPLDECLYFVLNSTLRSPDRRKLKPWLLYLRLFLSGLFRLPSITRTIYRGVKLNLSKSYIMGKTVVWWGFSSCTTSLNVLQSEQFLGKTGVRTMFHIECESGKDIRNHSFFPTEDEILLLAATQFKVIGCLDQGDLHIIQLKETPPPHPLLQPVPIVTIPNNHPSDMSPSSASNVTHKPSQPTVAASKLTPPVENMIPSLVKQSASALSPPEYRNHELERIIADKKNNSELTLKSKSLIDQDMEIVAYYALRNNEVKQFCYTIKSENIITWSPVLILSRSHQHIEF
;
A
#
# COMPACT_ATOMS: atom_id res chain seq x y z
N MET A 1 7.58 -28.31 0.31
CA MET A 1 8.38 -27.32 1.06
C MET A 1 9.28 -26.52 0.11
N ALA A 2 8.71 -25.76 -0.84
CA ALA A 2 9.48 -24.93 -1.78
C ALA A 2 8.79 -23.59 -2.15
N THR A 3 7.64 -23.26 -1.55
CA THR A 3 6.80 -22.12 -1.95
C THR A 3 7.10 -20.82 -1.21
N ALA A 4 7.66 -20.89 0.01
CA ALA A 4 7.95 -19.70 0.81
C ALA A 4 9.00 -18.76 0.18
N GLY A 5 9.91 -19.29 -0.64
CA GLY A 5 10.97 -18.50 -1.26
C GLY A 5 10.56 -17.72 -2.50
N GLU A 6 9.48 -18.10 -3.17
CA GLU A 6 9.03 -17.45 -4.41
C GLU A 6 8.00 -16.33 -4.11
N ASP A 7 7.11 -16.57 -3.15
CA ASP A 7 6.14 -15.58 -2.66
C ASP A 7 6.84 -14.39 -1.97
N ASP A 8 7.84 -14.65 -1.11
CA ASP A 8 8.68 -13.61 -0.50
C ASP A 8 9.41 -12.76 -1.56
N VAL A 9 9.75 -13.35 -2.71
CA VAL A 9 10.50 -12.68 -3.78
C VAL A 9 9.60 -11.73 -4.57
N VAL A 10 8.38 -12.14 -4.92
CA VAL A 10 7.42 -11.28 -5.62
C VAL A 10 7.04 -10.06 -4.78
N GLN A 11 6.87 -10.27 -3.47
CA GLN A 11 6.56 -9.21 -2.50
C GLN A 11 7.65 -8.11 -2.44
N ARG A 12 8.92 -8.48 -2.58
CA ARG A 12 10.07 -7.55 -2.53
C ARG A 12 10.19 -6.67 -3.78
N ILE A 13 10.02 -7.25 -4.96
CA ILE A 13 10.22 -6.57 -6.26
C ILE A 13 9.27 -5.37 -6.42
N ARG A 14 8.04 -5.50 -5.94
CA ARG A 14 6.97 -4.52 -6.16
C ARG A 14 7.09 -3.28 -5.24
N ARG A 15 7.69 -3.40 -4.04
CA ARG A 15 8.01 -2.27 -3.12
C ARG A 15 8.97 -1.24 -3.72
N ILE A 16 9.72 -1.64 -4.73
CA ILE A 16 10.91 -0.92 -5.19
C ILE A 16 10.68 -0.22 -6.54
N THR A 17 9.62 -0.60 -7.26
CA THR A 17 9.34 -0.11 -8.62
C THR A 17 8.32 1.02 -8.69
N ASP A 18 7.61 1.32 -7.59
CA ASP A 18 6.47 2.25 -7.56
C ASP A 18 6.83 3.74 -7.68
N VAL A 19 8.12 4.10 -7.67
CA VAL A 19 8.59 5.49 -7.82
C VAL A 19 8.32 6.06 -9.21
N ALA A 20 8.08 5.20 -10.20
CA ALA A 20 7.65 5.62 -11.53
C ALA A 20 6.25 6.27 -11.53
N GLN A 21 5.46 6.04 -10.47
CA GLN A 21 4.11 6.59 -10.31
C GLN A 21 4.09 7.96 -9.61
N GLU A 22 5.25 8.52 -9.26
CA GLU A 22 5.31 9.84 -8.66
C GLU A 22 4.69 10.89 -9.61
N PRO A 23 3.87 11.83 -9.10
CA PRO A 23 3.08 12.72 -9.94
C PRO A 23 3.91 13.86 -10.55
N HIS A 24 5.20 13.96 -10.19
CA HIS A 24 6.13 15.00 -10.65
C HIS A 24 5.62 16.44 -10.47
N GLN A 25 4.78 16.67 -9.45
CA GLN A 25 4.24 17.98 -9.09
C GLN A 25 4.18 18.14 -7.56
N TYR A 26 4.03 19.38 -7.11
CA TYR A 26 3.74 19.67 -5.71
C TYR A 26 2.26 19.41 -5.42
N LEU A 27 2.00 18.61 -4.39
CA LEU A 27 0.69 18.37 -3.81
C LEU A 27 0.55 19.14 -2.49
N LEU A 28 -0.66 19.17 -1.95
CA LEU A 28 -0.89 19.69 -0.60
C LEU A 28 -0.13 18.85 0.45
N PRO A 29 0.36 19.47 1.54
CA PRO A 29 1.03 18.74 2.61
C PRO A 29 0.18 17.60 3.19
N ILE A 30 0.86 16.56 3.67
CA ILE A 30 0.27 15.44 4.40
C ILE A 30 0.20 15.87 5.88
N CYS A 31 -1.02 16.05 6.39
CA CYS A 31 -1.28 16.56 7.73
C CYS A 31 -2.59 15.99 8.31
N GLY A 32 -2.89 16.35 9.56
CA GLY A 32 -4.06 15.92 10.32
C GLY A 32 -3.78 14.76 11.27
N TYR A 33 -2.89 13.83 10.89
CA TYR A 33 -2.52 12.70 11.75
C TYR A 33 -1.76 13.15 13.00
N GLU A 34 -0.96 14.21 12.93
CA GLU A 34 -0.13 14.71 14.02
C GLU A 34 -0.95 15.19 15.23
N LYS A 35 -2.23 15.49 15.00
CA LYS A 35 -3.20 15.95 16.01
C LYS A 35 -3.99 14.80 16.63
N LEU A 36 -3.88 13.58 16.08
CA LEU A 36 -4.60 12.41 16.58
C LEU A 36 -3.85 11.75 17.74
N PRO A 37 -4.57 11.10 18.66
CA PRO A 37 -3.96 10.31 19.72
C PRO A 37 -3.14 9.17 19.13
N LEU A 38 -2.09 8.76 19.85
CA LEU A 38 -1.42 7.51 19.57
C LEU A 38 -2.31 6.37 20.09
N VAL A 39 -2.57 5.38 19.25
CA VAL A 39 -3.47 4.25 19.54
C VAL A 39 -2.76 2.92 19.23
N PRO A 40 -3.20 1.80 19.82
CA PRO A 40 -2.69 0.46 19.48
C PRO A 40 -2.88 0.15 17.99
N LEU A 41 -2.05 -0.75 17.45
CA LEU A 41 -2.08 -1.08 16.01
C LEU A 41 -3.46 -1.59 15.56
N GLU A 42 -4.17 -2.34 16.39
CA GLU A 42 -5.51 -2.86 16.09
C GLU A 42 -6.50 -1.74 15.80
N ILE A 43 -6.46 -0.67 16.59
CA ILE A 43 -7.31 0.52 16.42
C ILE A 43 -6.84 1.33 15.22
N ALA A 44 -5.52 1.42 15.01
CA ALA A 44 -4.93 2.22 13.95
C ALA A 44 -5.32 1.74 12.53
N ILE A 45 -5.68 0.46 12.39
CA ILE A 45 -6.03 -0.18 11.11
C ILE A 45 -7.53 -0.41 10.92
N GLU A 46 -8.40 -0.07 11.88
CA GLU A 46 -9.84 -0.39 11.81
C GLU A 46 -10.51 0.12 10.53
N GLU A 47 -10.27 1.39 10.19
CA GLU A 47 -10.80 2.04 8.99
C GLU A 47 -10.16 1.53 7.69
N LEU A 48 -9.08 0.75 7.78
CA LEU A 48 -8.40 0.19 6.61
C LEU A 48 -8.95 -1.18 6.22
N VAL A 49 -9.66 -1.87 7.12
CA VAL A 49 -10.18 -3.24 6.89
C VAL A 49 -11.12 -3.29 5.69
N ASP A 50 -11.89 -2.23 5.46
CA ASP A 50 -12.87 -2.14 4.37
C ASP A 50 -12.25 -2.31 2.97
N PHE A 51 -10.98 -1.91 2.81
CA PHE A 51 -10.27 -1.99 1.52
C PHE A 51 -8.94 -2.75 1.60
N LEU A 52 -8.54 -3.22 2.79
CA LEU A 52 -7.43 -4.14 3.02
C LEU A 52 -7.93 -5.32 3.87
N PRO A 53 -8.73 -6.24 3.31
CA PRO A 53 -9.51 -7.22 4.08
C PRO A 53 -8.66 -8.13 4.97
N ASN A 54 -7.40 -8.38 4.60
CA ASN A 54 -6.49 -9.24 5.35
C ASN A 54 -5.60 -8.50 6.37
N ILE A 55 -5.68 -7.16 6.47
CA ILE A 55 -4.75 -6.35 7.26
C ILE A 55 -4.68 -6.76 8.73
N GLN A 56 -5.78 -7.18 9.32
CA GLN A 56 -5.83 -7.62 10.72
C GLN A 56 -4.95 -8.85 10.98
N SER A 57 -4.94 -9.82 10.06
CA SER A 57 -4.09 -11.01 10.18
C SER A 57 -2.61 -10.66 10.08
N PHE A 58 -2.24 -9.78 9.15
CA PHE A 58 -0.86 -9.31 9.01
C PHE A 58 -0.42 -8.46 10.21
N ALA A 59 -1.29 -7.58 10.72
CA ALA A 59 -1.03 -6.80 11.91
C ALA A 59 -0.81 -7.68 13.15
N TYR A 60 -1.61 -8.75 13.31
CA TYR A 60 -1.40 -9.72 14.37
C TYR A 60 0.00 -10.35 14.28
N VAL A 61 0.38 -10.86 13.11
CA VAL A 61 1.72 -11.44 12.89
C VAL A 61 2.83 -10.42 13.15
N ALA A 62 2.66 -9.18 12.71
CA ALA A 62 3.62 -8.10 12.95
C ALA A 62 3.81 -7.84 14.45
N LYS A 63 2.73 -7.83 15.25
CA LYS A 63 2.83 -7.68 16.71
C LYS A 63 3.53 -8.84 17.39
N GLN A 64 3.21 -10.08 17.00
CA GLN A 64 3.86 -11.26 17.57
C GLN A 64 5.38 -11.29 17.30
N ARG A 65 5.83 -10.70 16.20
CA ARG A 65 7.26 -10.58 15.86
C ARG A 65 7.96 -9.39 16.52
N CYS A 66 7.22 -8.51 17.17
CA CYS A 66 7.70 -7.27 17.79
C CYS A 66 7.45 -7.24 19.30
N GLU A 67 7.42 -8.38 19.99
CA GLU A 67 7.20 -8.46 21.45
C GLU A 67 8.28 -7.70 22.25
N GLU A 68 9.53 -7.80 21.83
CA GLU A 68 10.67 -7.10 22.43
C GLU A 68 11.38 -6.25 21.35
N PRO A 69 10.80 -5.10 20.96
CA PRO A 69 11.32 -4.29 19.88
C PRO A 69 12.64 -3.61 20.26
N ALA A 70 13.52 -3.46 19.27
CA ALA A 70 14.76 -2.70 19.40
C ALA A 70 14.51 -1.18 19.42
N ASP A 71 15.59 -0.42 19.56
CA ASP A 71 15.62 1.04 19.32
C ASP A 71 14.67 1.86 20.23
N GLY A 72 14.24 1.24 21.35
CA GLY A 72 13.34 1.82 22.33
C GLY A 72 11.89 1.99 21.83
N LEU A 73 11.54 1.46 20.67
CA LEU A 73 10.17 1.55 20.15
C LEU A 73 9.20 0.78 21.04
N THR A 74 7.92 1.15 21.00
CA THR A 74 6.86 0.29 21.54
C THR A 74 6.58 -0.88 20.59
N GLN A 75 5.93 -1.93 21.09
CA GLN A 75 5.50 -3.06 20.25
C GLN A 75 4.63 -2.58 19.08
N ASP A 76 3.67 -1.67 19.33
CA ASP A 76 2.77 -1.15 18.30
C ASP A 76 3.50 -0.31 17.25
N GLU A 77 4.46 0.54 17.64
CA GLU A 77 5.27 1.32 16.69
C GLU A 77 6.14 0.42 15.81
N SER A 78 6.83 -0.55 16.42
CA SER A 78 7.67 -1.52 15.70
C SER A 78 6.82 -2.40 14.77
N ALA A 79 5.67 -2.86 15.25
CA ALA A 79 4.74 -3.67 14.46
C ALA A 79 4.12 -2.87 13.31
N ALA A 80 3.84 -1.56 13.47
CA ALA A 80 3.39 -0.72 12.37
C ALA A 80 4.44 -0.61 11.25
N ILE A 81 5.72 -0.49 11.61
CA ILE A 81 6.83 -0.48 10.64
C ILE A 81 6.97 -1.84 9.96
N MET A 82 6.90 -2.93 10.73
CA MET A 82 6.96 -4.28 10.17
C MET A 82 5.80 -4.55 9.21
N LEU A 83 4.58 -4.14 9.58
CA LEU A 83 3.40 -4.27 8.73
C LEU A 83 3.55 -3.52 7.41
N TYR A 84 4.18 -2.34 7.41
CA TYR A 84 4.49 -1.62 6.17
C TYR A 84 5.47 -2.39 5.27
N SER A 85 6.45 -3.07 5.85
CA SER A 85 7.43 -3.83 5.07
C SER A 85 6.93 -5.19 4.56
N MET A 86 5.85 -5.73 5.13
CA MET A 86 5.23 -6.97 4.69
C MET A 86 4.61 -6.77 3.29
N GLY A 87 4.82 -7.74 2.40
CA GLY A 87 4.06 -7.84 1.16
C GLY A 87 2.98 -8.91 1.27
N TRP A 88 1.92 -8.76 0.50
CA TRP A 88 0.94 -9.82 0.27
C TRP A 88 0.17 -9.57 -1.02
N GLU A 89 -0.55 -10.58 -1.47
CA GLU A 89 -1.41 -10.52 -2.65
C GLU A 89 -2.90 -10.56 -2.23
N PRO A 90 -3.79 -9.92 -3.01
CA PRO A 90 -3.47 -9.14 -4.20
C PRO A 90 -2.83 -7.78 -3.84
N LEU A 91 -1.95 -7.29 -4.71
CA LEU A 91 -1.12 -6.12 -4.44
C LEU A 91 -1.91 -4.83 -4.16
N ASP A 92 -3.05 -4.65 -4.82
CA ASP A 92 -3.99 -3.56 -4.62
C ASP A 92 -4.79 -3.66 -3.32
N GLU A 93 -4.58 -4.72 -2.54
CA GLU A 93 -4.99 -4.86 -1.14
C GLU A 93 -3.79 -4.89 -0.17
N CYS A 94 -2.58 -4.66 -0.66
CA CYS A 94 -1.36 -4.64 0.14
C CYS A 94 -1.08 -3.27 0.74
N LEU A 95 -0.84 -3.20 2.06
CA LEU A 95 -0.80 -1.95 2.80
C LEU A 95 0.18 -0.94 2.21
N TYR A 96 1.44 -1.29 2.00
CA TYR A 96 2.43 -0.34 1.49
C TYR A 96 2.04 0.19 0.12
N PHE A 97 1.50 -0.68 -0.74
CA PHE A 97 1.16 -0.35 -2.11
C PHE A 97 -0.01 0.61 -2.17
N VAL A 98 -1.09 0.30 -1.45
CA VAL A 98 -2.29 1.16 -1.38
C VAL A 98 -1.97 2.46 -0.64
N LEU A 99 -1.16 2.42 0.42
CA LEU A 99 -0.74 3.62 1.13
C LEU A 99 0.07 4.55 0.21
N ASN A 100 1.11 4.04 -0.47
CA ASN A 100 1.93 4.85 -1.35
C ASN A 100 1.14 5.39 -2.55
N SER A 101 0.22 4.61 -3.11
CA SER A 101 -0.73 5.08 -4.12
C SER A 101 -1.60 6.22 -3.59
N THR A 102 -2.11 6.08 -2.35
CA THR A 102 -2.93 7.11 -1.70
C THR A 102 -2.13 8.39 -1.42
N LEU A 103 -0.86 8.27 -1.01
CA LEU A 103 0.03 9.41 -0.76
C LEU A 103 0.35 10.19 -2.05
N ARG A 104 0.48 9.50 -3.18
CA ARG A 104 0.70 10.10 -4.52
C ARG A 104 -0.56 10.73 -5.12
N SER A 105 -1.74 10.38 -4.62
CA SER A 105 -3.00 10.96 -5.09
C SER A 105 -3.14 12.44 -4.69
N PRO A 106 -3.52 13.35 -5.62
CA PRO A 106 -3.78 14.75 -5.28
C PRO A 106 -5.01 14.92 -4.36
N ASP A 107 -5.93 13.94 -4.35
CA ASP A 107 -7.09 13.95 -3.46
C ASP A 107 -6.71 13.55 -2.03
N ARG A 108 -6.43 14.55 -1.19
CA ARG A 108 -6.07 14.36 0.21
C ARG A 108 -7.19 13.80 1.08
N ARG A 109 -8.45 13.82 0.63
CA ARG A 109 -9.56 13.22 1.38
C ARG A 109 -9.40 11.71 1.49
N LYS A 110 -8.73 11.07 0.52
CA LYS A 110 -8.41 9.64 0.53
C LYS A 110 -7.46 9.23 1.66
N LEU A 111 -6.72 10.16 2.25
CA LEU A 111 -5.85 9.90 3.41
C LEU A 111 -6.62 9.81 4.73
N LYS A 112 -7.90 10.18 4.78
CA LYS A 112 -8.68 10.21 6.02
C LYS A 112 -8.68 8.85 6.77
N PRO A 113 -8.92 7.70 6.11
CA PRO A 113 -8.86 6.38 6.78
C PRO A 113 -7.46 6.05 7.33
N TRP A 114 -6.41 6.64 6.74
CA TRP A 114 -5.02 6.35 7.05
C TRP A 114 -4.46 7.15 8.23
N LEU A 115 -5.16 8.17 8.74
CA LEU A 115 -4.56 9.11 9.67
C LEU A 115 -4.12 8.47 11.00
N LEU A 116 -4.87 7.50 11.53
CA LEU A 116 -4.47 6.79 12.76
C LEU A 116 -3.26 5.88 12.51
N TYR A 117 -3.26 5.13 11.41
CA TYR A 117 -2.10 4.33 11.01
C TYR A 117 -0.86 5.19 10.77
N LEU A 118 -0.98 6.29 10.02
CA LEU A 118 0.11 7.24 9.78
C LEU A 118 0.61 7.86 11.08
N ARG A 119 -0.28 8.19 12.02
CA ARG A 119 0.11 8.67 13.35
C ARG A 119 0.99 7.65 14.07
N LEU A 120 0.60 6.38 14.13
CA LEU A 120 1.39 5.33 14.79
C LEU A 120 2.70 5.05 14.06
N PHE A 121 2.63 4.81 12.75
CA PHE A 121 3.77 4.47 11.90
C PHE A 121 4.86 5.57 11.91
N LEU A 122 4.46 6.83 11.73
CA LEU A 122 5.40 7.95 11.75
C LEU A 122 5.97 8.19 13.16
N SER A 123 5.22 7.89 14.24
CA SER A 123 5.76 7.97 15.60
C SER A 123 6.95 7.04 15.78
N GLY A 124 6.84 5.78 15.32
CA GLY A 124 7.97 4.85 15.30
C GLY A 124 9.13 5.38 14.47
N LEU A 125 8.88 5.79 13.22
CA LEU A 125 9.94 6.26 12.32
C LEU A 125 10.66 7.52 12.81
N PHE A 126 9.95 8.47 13.44
CA PHE A 126 10.56 9.69 13.97
C PHE A 126 11.42 9.44 15.22
N ARG A 127 11.20 8.33 15.93
CA ARG A 127 12.05 7.90 17.06
C ARG A 127 13.34 7.21 16.62
N LEU A 128 13.35 6.63 15.42
CA LEU A 128 14.57 6.07 14.83
C LEU A 128 15.56 7.18 14.44
N PRO A 129 16.88 6.98 14.64
CA PRO A 129 17.88 7.95 14.23
C PRO A 129 17.83 8.16 12.71
N SER A 130 17.97 9.42 12.29
CA SER A 130 18.15 9.72 10.87
C SER A 130 19.56 9.35 10.43
N ILE A 131 19.67 8.75 9.24
CA ILE A 131 20.96 8.47 8.62
C ILE A 131 21.25 9.50 7.53
N THR A 132 22.48 10.01 7.54
CA THR A 132 23.00 10.91 6.51
C THR A 132 24.12 10.18 5.75
N ARG A 133 23.81 9.69 4.55
CA ARG A 133 24.76 8.95 3.67
C ARG A 133 24.19 8.79 2.27
N THR A 134 25.02 8.29 1.35
CA THR A 134 24.54 7.84 0.05
C THR A 134 23.72 6.56 0.19
N ILE A 135 22.53 6.56 -0.42
CA ILE A 135 21.66 5.38 -0.56
C ILE A 135 21.25 5.21 -2.02
N TYR A 136 20.72 4.04 -2.34
CA TYR A 136 20.39 3.66 -3.70
C TYR A 136 18.99 3.07 -3.82
N ARG A 137 18.38 3.30 -4.99
CA ARG A 137 17.12 2.66 -5.39
C ARG A 137 17.18 2.29 -6.86
N GLY A 138 16.85 1.04 -7.18
CA GLY A 138 16.79 0.55 -8.56
C GLY A 138 15.37 0.47 -9.08
N VAL A 139 15.16 0.74 -10.37
CA VAL A 139 13.85 0.60 -11.03
C VAL A 139 14.06 0.01 -12.41
N LYS A 140 13.25 -0.97 -12.80
CA LYS A 140 13.31 -1.60 -14.13
C LYS A 140 12.55 -0.82 -15.21
N LEU A 141 12.76 0.49 -15.26
CA LEU A 141 12.18 1.42 -16.23
C LEU A 141 13.19 2.53 -16.54
N ASN A 142 13.04 3.19 -17.69
CA ASN A 142 13.76 4.44 -17.98
C ASN A 142 12.98 5.64 -17.44
N LEU A 143 13.52 6.31 -16.43
CA LEU A 143 12.94 7.51 -15.82
C LEU A 143 13.70 8.79 -16.18
N SER A 144 14.71 8.73 -17.05
CA SER A 144 15.57 9.88 -17.40
C SER A 144 14.79 11.12 -17.86
N LYS A 145 13.67 10.94 -18.57
CA LYS A 145 12.82 12.04 -19.05
C LYS A 145 12.05 12.74 -17.92
N SER A 146 11.78 12.03 -16.82
CA SER A 146 11.02 12.55 -15.68
C SER A 146 11.90 13.32 -14.69
N TYR A 147 13.22 13.10 -14.72
CA TYR A 147 14.19 13.70 -13.82
C TYR A 147 15.18 14.56 -14.59
N ILE A 148 14.83 15.84 -14.71
CA ILE A 148 15.63 16.82 -15.45
C ILE A 148 16.64 17.45 -14.50
N MET A 149 17.92 17.45 -14.88
CA MET A 149 19.00 18.07 -14.09
C MET A 149 18.65 19.52 -13.71
N GLY A 150 18.91 19.87 -12.45
CA GLY A 150 18.59 21.17 -11.88
C GLY A 150 17.12 21.35 -11.51
N LYS A 151 16.22 20.40 -11.75
CA LYS A 151 14.84 20.46 -11.24
C LYS A 151 14.74 19.90 -9.83
N THR A 152 13.75 20.41 -9.10
CA THR A 152 13.35 19.87 -7.80
C THR A 152 12.18 18.92 -8.01
N VAL A 153 12.23 17.77 -7.35
CA VAL A 153 11.20 16.73 -7.37
C VAL A 153 10.81 16.37 -5.93
N VAL A 154 9.62 15.82 -5.74
CA VAL A 154 9.14 15.34 -4.45
C VAL A 154 8.69 13.90 -4.62
N TRP A 155 9.15 13.00 -3.76
CA TRP A 155 8.63 11.64 -3.67
C TRP A 155 7.55 11.62 -2.59
N TRP A 156 6.30 11.51 -3.01
CA TRP A 156 5.14 11.57 -2.12
C TRP A 156 4.89 10.26 -1.39
N GLY A 157 5.22 9.12 -1.98
CA GLY A 157 5.20 7.83 -1.28
C GLY A 157 6.42 7.64 -0.38
N PHE A 158 6.31 6.75 0.60
CA PHE A 158 7.48 6.23 1.30
C PHE A 158 8.34 5.42 0.33
N SER A 159 9.66 5.56 0.41
CA SER A 159 10.56 4.97 -0.59
C SER A 159 11.62 4.08 0.05
N SER A 160 11.50 2.77 -0.18
CA SER A 160 12.51 1.79 0.23
C SER A 160 13.78 1.93 -0.62
N CYS A 161 14.90 2.07 0.06
CA CYS A 161 16.24 2.20 -0.50
C CYS A 161 17.19 1.23 0.20
N THR A 162 18.40 1.10 -0.33
CA THR A 162 19.45 0.28 0.29
C THR A 162 20.77 1.05 0.33
N THR A 163 21.60 0.77 1.32
CA THR A 163 23.00 1.22 1.34
C THR A 163 23.93 0.34 0.51
N SER A 164 23.45 -0.84 0.09
CA SER A 164 24.27 -1.87 -0.54
C SER A 164 24.09 -1.88 -2.06
N LEU A 165 25.12 -1.48 -2.80
CA LEU A 165 25.16 -1.63 -4.26
C LEU A 165 25.06 -3.11 -4.69
N ASN A 166 25.52 -4.04 -3.84
CA ASN A 166 25.44 -5.47 -4.12
C ASN A 166 23.98 -5.95 -4.19
N VAL A 167 23.09 -5.39 -3.37
CA VAL A 167 21.66 -5.69 -3.40
C VAL A 167 21.06 -5.32 -4.76
N LEU A 168 21.50 -4.21 -5.38
CA LEU A 168 21.02 -3.79 -6.70
C LEU A 168 21.42 -4.76 -7.83
N GLN A 169 22.50 -5.52 -7.68
CA GLN A 169 22.91 -6.48 -8.71
C GLN A 169 21.93 -7.64 -8.88
N SER A 170 21.09 -7.91 -7.87
CA SER A 170 20.04 -8.90 -7.95
C SER A 170 18.96 -8.46 -8.95
N GLU A 171 18.51 -9.40 -9.77
CA GLU A 171 17.38 -9.20 -10.68
C GLU A 171 16.09 -8.78 -9.97
N GLN A 172 16.01 -8.92 -8.64
CA GLN A 172 14.85 -8.47 -7.88
C GLN A 172 14.80 -6.94 -7.71
N PHE A 173 15.95 -6.28 -7.79
CA PHE A 173 16.07 -4.84 -7.55
C PHE A 173 16.32 -4.14 -8.89
N LEU A 174 17.58 -3.96 -9.27
CA LEU A 174 17.95 -3.32 -10.52
C LEU A 174 18.30 -4.37 -11.60
N GLY A 175 19.05 -5.40 -11.23
CA GLY A 175 19.56 -6.40 -12.17
C GLY A 175 20.66 -5.86 -13.08
N LYS A 176 21.12 -6.71 -14.01
CA LYS A 176 22.28 -6.40 -14.89
C LYS A 176 21.89 -6.08 -16.33
N THR A 177 20.64 -6.34 -16.71
CA THR A 177 20.17 -6.25 -18.10
C THR A 177 18.82 -5.55 -18.20
N GLY A 178 18.46 -5.14 -19.42
CA GLY A 178 17.21 -4.45 -19.71
C GLY A 178 17.21 -2.99 -19.28
N VAL A 179 16.26 -2.24 -19.83
CA VAL A 179 16.08 -0.81 -19.58
C VAL A 179 15.78 -0.57 -18.10
N ARG A 180 16.64 0.20 -17.43
CA ARG A 180 16.57 0.40 -15.98
C ARG A 180 17.18 1.72 -15.54
N THR A 181 16.76 2.17 -14.36
CA THR A 181 17.21 3.41 -13.73
C THR A 181 17.74 3.11 -12.33
N MET A 182 18.94 3.59 -12.02
CA MET A 182 19.48 3.62 -10.67
C MET A 182 19.46 5.04 -10.13
N PHE A 183 18.77 5.24 -9.00
CA PHE A 183 18.89 6.46 -8.22
C PHE A 183 20.09 6.35 -7.28
N HIS A 184 20.97 7.34 -7.35
CA HIS A 184 22.06 7.58 -6.42
C HIS A 184 21.70 8.81 -5.58
N ILE A 185 21.41 8.61 -4.30
CA ILE A 185 20.73 9.62 -3.48
C ILE A 185 21.66 10.05 -2.35
N GLU A 186 22.05 11.32 -2.32
CA GLU A 186 22.62 11.97 -1.13
C GLU A 186 21.47 12.20 -0.13
N CYS A 187 21.33 11.29 0.83
CA CYS A 187 20.24 11.27 1.81
C CYS A 187 20.67 11.94 3.11
N GLU A 188 19.76 12.72 3.71
CA GLU A 188 19.94 13.40 5.00
C GLU A 188 19.03 12.82 6.09
N SER A 189 17.84 12.30 5.74
CA SER A 189 16.80 11.97 6.72
C SER A 189 16.30 10.51 6.73
N GLY A 190 16.95 9.62 6.00
CA GLY A 190 16.55 8.20 5.89
C GLY A 190 16.50 7.49 7.23
N LYS A 191 15.62 6.49 7.35
CA LYS A 191 15.45 5.67 8.57
C LYS A 191 15.92 4.25 8.30
N ASP A 192 16.91 3.76 9.06
CA ASP A 192 17.26 2.35 9.03
C ASP A 192 16.17 1.57 9.77
N ILE A 193 15.39 0.77 9.03
CA ILE A 193 14.28 0.00 9.59
C ILE A 193 14.60 -1.50 9.67
N ARG A 194 15.86 -1.89 9.54
CA ARG A 194 16.28 -3.29 9.47
C ARG A 194 15.80 -4.14 10.65
N ASN A 195 15.86 -3.59 11.85
CA ASN A 195 15.40 -4.27 13.08
C ASN A 195 13.87 -4.34 13.21
N HIS A 196 13.15 -3.61 12.36
CA HIS A 196 11.70 -3.47 12.39
C HIS A 196 11.05 -3.89 11.07
N SER A 197 11.83 -4.43 10.12
CA SER A 197 11.36 -4.88 8.82
C SER A 197 11.10 -6.39 8.85
N PHE A 198 10.11 -6.83 8.06
CA PHE A 198 9.85 -8.24 7.79
C PHE A 198 10.99 -8.89 7.00
N PHE A 199 11.81 -8.08 6.32
CA PHE A 199 12.96 -8.51 5.52
C PHE A 199 14.28 -7.90 6.05
N PRO A 200 14.78 -8.37 7.21
CA PRO A 200 15.94 -7.75 7.88
C PRO A 200 17.26 -7.86 7.08
N THR A 201 17.33 -8.71 6.05
CA THR A 201 18.54 -8.90 5.24
C THR A 201 18.72 -7.86 4.13
N GLU A 202 17.76 -6.95 3.93
CA GLU A 202 17.80 -5.99 2.81
C GLU A 202 18.56 -4.69 3.10
N ASP A 203 19.05 -4.52 4.34
CA ASP A 203 19.63 -3.26 4.82
C ASP A 203 18.74 -2.06 4.46
N GLU A 204 17.42 -2.23 4.69
CA GLU A 204 16.40 -1.33 4.19
C GLU A 204 16.48 0.04 4.88
N ILE A 205 16.72 1.06 4.06
CA ILE A 205 16.61 2.46 4.45
C ILE A 205 15.30 3.00 3.88
N LEU A 206 14.40 3.41 4.77
CA LEU A 206 13.14 4.02 4.37
C LEU A 206 13.27 5.54 4.33
N LEU A 207 13.03 6.13 3.16
CA LEU A 207 12.77 7.56 3.03
C LEU A 207 11.31 7.85 3.38
N LEU A 208 11.09 8.91 4.14
CA LEU A 208 9.74 9.33 4.52
C LEU A 208 8.93 9.79 3.30
N ALA A 209 7.61 9.80 3.46
CA ALA A 209 6.71 10.40 2.48
C ALA A 209 6.98 11.90 2.31
N ALA A 210 6.76 12.40 1.10
CA ALA A 210 6.95 13.79 0.70
C ALA A 210 8.39 14.33 0.87
N THR A 211 9.41 13.47 0.69
CA THR A 211 10.81 13.91 0.68
C THR A 211 11.13 14.66 -0.62
N GLN A 212 11.77 15.84 -0.48
CA GLN A 212 12.14 16.71 -1.60
C GLN A 212 13.59 16.49 -2.01
N PHE A 213 13.83 16.40 -3.32
CA PHE A 213 15.15 16.23 -3.90
C PHE A 213 15.44 17.25 -4.99
N LYS A 214 16.72 17.59 -5.13
CA LYS A 214 17.28 18.24 -6.32
C LYS A 214 17.89 17.19 -7.22
N VAL A 215 17.57 17.20 -8.52
CA VAL A 215 18.30 16.40 -9.51
C VAL A 215 19.64 17.08 -9.78
N ILE A 216 20.74 16.45 -9.40
CA ILE A 216 22.09 17.02 -9.48
C ILE A 216 22.94 16.42 -10.61
N GLY A 217 22.52 15.28 -11.18
CA GLY A 217 23.23 14.65 -12.29
C GLY A 217 22.39 13.57 -12.96
N CYS A 218 22.59 13.39 -14.26
CA CYS A 218 21.99 12.30 -15.04
C CYS A 218 23.07 11.71 -15.95
N LEU A 219 23.18 10.38 -16.00
CA LEU A 219 24.09 9.65 -16.88
C LEU A 219 23.29 8.60 -17.66
N ASP A 220 23.49 8.59 -18.98
CA ASP A 220 22.99 7.56 -19.90
C ASP A 220 24.12 6.58 -20.23
N GLN A 221 23.91 5.29 -20.01
CA GLN A 221 24.81 4.20 -20.34
C GLN A 221 24.08 3.14 -21.20
N GLY A 222 23.18 3.57 -22.09
CA GLY A 222 22.34 2.69 -22.89
C GLY A 222 21.18 2.16 -22.06
N ASP A 223 21.20 0.86 -21.74
CA ASP A 223 20.12 0.24 -20.97
C ASP A 223 20.09 0.66 -19.49
N LEU A 224 21.18 1.24 -18.97
CA LEU A 224 21.25 1.75 -17.60
C LEU A 224 21.26 3.28 -17.61
N HIS A 225 20.29 3.87 -16.92
CA HIS A 225 20.28 5.29 -16.60
C HIS A 225 20.64 5.49 -15.13
N ILE A 226 21.48 6.46 -14.81
CA ILE A 226 21.81 6.83 -13.44
C ILE A 226 21.32 8.25 -13.19
N ILE A 227 20.51 8.43 -12.15
CA ILE A 227 19.99 9.73 -11.72
C ILE A 227 20.54 10.02 -10.33
N GLN A 228 21.27 11.12 -10.20
CA GLN A 228 21.77 11.59 -8.93
C GLN A 228 20.79 12.59 -8.31
N LEU A 229 20.35 12.28 -7.10
CA LEU A 229 19.47 13.10 -6.30
C LEU A 229 20.21 13.59 -5.07
N LYS A 230 19.95 14.83 -4.68
CA LYS A 230 20.34 15.37 -3.38
C LYS A 230 19.08 15.72 -2.59
N GLU A 231 18.92 15.14 -1.42
CA GLU A 231 17.86 15.53 -0.50
C GLU A 231 17.99 17.01 -0.13
N THR A 232 16.88 17.73 -0.10
CA THR A 232 16.85 19.16 0.22
C THR A 232 15.64 19.46 1.10
N PRO A 233 15.76 20.32 2.11
CA PRO A 233 14.61 20.70 2.91
C PRO A 233 13.63 21.56 2.08
N PRO A 234 12.31 21.32 2.20
CA PRO A 234 11.31 22.23 1.66
C PRO A 234 11.20 23.51 2.52
N PRO A 235 10.74 24.65 1.98
CA PRO A 235 10.54 25.88 2.77
C PRO A 235 9.54 25.72 3.93
N HIS A 236 8.57 24.82 3.77
CA HIS A 236 7.60 24.43 4.79
C HIS A 236 7.44 22.90 4.79
N PRO A 237 7.15 22.28 5.94
CA PRO A 237 6.99 20.82 6.02
C PRO A 237 5.90 20.31 5.06
N LEU A 238 6.27 19.40 4.16
CA LEU A 238 5.34 18.69 3.29
C LEU A 238 4.71 17.45 3.97
N LEU A 239 5.37 16.96 5.01
CA LEU A 239 4.91 15.93 5.95
C LEU A 239 4.98 16.55 7.36
N GLN A 240 3.87 16.60 8.10
CA GLN A 240 3.87 17.23 9.42
C GLN A 240 4.67 16.40 10.44
N PRO A 241 5.54 17.03 11.24
CA PRO A 241 6.25 16.31 12.29
C PRO A 241 5.27 15.83 13.36
N VAL A 242 5.52 14.64 13.93
CA VAL A 242 4.78 14.19 15.10
C VAL A 242 5.48 14.64 16.40
N PRO A 243 4.74 14.96 17.47
CA PRO A 243 5.35 15.20 18.77
C PRO A 243 6.00 13.90 19.26
N ILE A 244 7.32 13.94 19.51
CA ILE A 244 8.04 12.84 20.15
C ILE A 244 7.80 12.96 21.66
N VAL A 245 6.98 12.07 22.22
CA VAL A 245 6.83 11.96 23.67
C VAL A 245 7.98 11.12 24.18
N THR A 246 9.03 11.78 24.67
CA THR A 246 10.08 11.10 25.45
C THR A 246 9.50 10.70 26.79
N ILE A 247 9.31 9.40 27.03
CA ILE A 247 9.06 8.89 28.38
C ILE A 247 10.37 9.07 29.14
N PRO A 248 10.42 9.84 30.25
CA PRO A 248 11.61 9.93 31.07
C PRO A 248 11.91 8.52 31.61
N ASN A 249 13.11 8.01 31.36
CA ASN A 249 13.64 6.88 32.11
C ASN A 249 13.78 7.32 33.57
N ASN A 250 12.73 7.11 34.38
CA ASN A 250 12.86 7.21 35.83
C ASN A 250 13.63 5.99 36.33
N HIS A 251 14.96 6.09 36.25
CA HIS A 251 15.82 5.32 37.12
C HIS A 251 15.53 5.75 38.58
N PRO A 252 15.29 4.82 39.52
CA PRO A 252 15.02 5.15 40.91
C PRO A 252 16.35 5.46 41.62
N SER A 253 16.94 6.60 41.28
CA SER A 253 18.13 7.12 41.95
C SER A 253 18.23 8.62 41.71
N ASP A 254 17.24 9.36 42.21
CA ASP A 254 17.44 10.71 42.71
C ASP A 254 16.21 11.11 43.53
N MET A 255 16.18 10.66 44.79
CA MET A 255 15.45 11.38 45.83
C MET A 255 16.42 12.36 46.48
N SER A 256 16.13 13.65 46.37
CA SER A 256 16.49 14.65 47.37
C SER A 256 15.37 15.70 47.42
N PRO A 257 14.89 16.08 48.63
CA PRO A 257 13.67 16.83 48.78
C PRO A 257 13.94 18.34 48.80
N SER A 258 13.12 19.14 48.13
CA SER A 258 13.04 20.56 48.47
C SER A 258 11.69 21.20 48.13
N SER A 259 11.11 21.72 49.22
CA SER A 259 10.30 22.93 49.34
C SER A 259 8.94 23.00 48.65
N ALA A 260 7.93 22.79 49.49
CA ALA A 260 6.58 23.28 49.37
C ALA A 260 6.49 24.77 49.01
N SER A 261 5.50 25.12 48.21
CA SER A 261 4.87 26.44 48.22
C SER A 261 3.41 26.28 47.78
N ASN A 262 2.53 26.48 48.75
CA ASN A 262 1.07 26.50 48.63
C ASN A 262 0.60 27.67 47.75
N VAL A 263 -0.31 27.41 46.81
CA VAL A 263 -1.36 28.37 46.45
C VAL A 263 -2.68 27.61 46.27
N THR A 264 -3.68 28.05 47.04
CA THR A 264 -5.01 27.50 47.24
C THR A 264 -6.05 28.12 46.29
N HIS A 265 -6.97 27.27 45.79
CA HIS A 265 -8.39 27.49 45.44
C HIS A 265 -8.78 28.59 44.40
N LYS A 266 -9.76 28.41 43.51
CA LYS A 266 -11.05 27.67 43.56
C LYS A 266 -11.58 27.43 42.12
N PRO A 267 -12.55 26.52 41.90
CA PRO A 267 -13.02 26.08 40.59
C PRO A 267 -14.34 26.76 40.16
N SER A 268 -14.59 26.78 38.86
CA SER A 268 -15.92 27.04 38.29
C SER A 268 -16.17 26.10 37.11
N GLN A 269 -17.28 25.35 37.22
CA GLN A 269 -17.81 24.38 36.28
C GLN A 269 -19.18 24.91 35.76
N PRO A 270 -19.90 24.23 34.83
CA PRO A 270 -20.10 24.70 33.47
C PRO A 270 -21.57 25.07 33.16
N THR A 271 -21.78 25.86 32.10
CA THR A 271 -23.12 26.19 31.61
C THR A 271 -23.51 25.26 30.45
N VAL A 272 -24.64 24.57 30.66
CA VAL A 272 -25.35 23.71 29.71
C VAL A 272 -26.09 24.54 28.66
N ALA A 273 -26.05 24.14 27.39
CA ALA A 273 -27.08 24.50 26.41
C ALA A 273 -27.30 23.33 25.44
N ALA A 274 -28.45 22.68 25.60
CA ALA A 274 -28.99 21.71 24.67
C ALA A 274 -29.71 22.44 23.52
N SER A 275 -29.51 21.98 22.29
CA SER A 275 -30.37 22.33 21.16
C SER A 275 -30.55 21.11 20.26
N LYS A 276 -31.75 20.53 20.34
CA LYS A 276 -32.33 19.59 19.37
C LYS A 276 -32.41 20.23 17.99
N LEU A 277 -32.25 19.42 16.93
CA LEU A 277 -33.04 19.48 15.68
C LEU A 277 -32.54 18.39 14.70
N THR A 278 -33.30 17.29 14.60
CA THR A 278 -33.60 16.59 13.33
C THR A 278 -35.02 17.04 12.92
N PRO A 279 -35.57 16.83 11.68
CA PRO A 279 -35.26 15.81 10.63
C PRO A 279 -35.42 16.39 9.18
N PRO A 280 -35.90 15.73 8.09
CA PRO A 280 -35.97 14.31 7.65
C PRO A 280 -35.53 14.01 6.15
N VAL A 281 -35.23 12.73 5.86
CA VAL A 281 -35.71 11.89 4.71
C VAL A 281 -35.15 12.01 3.26
N GLU A 282 -34.70 10.83 2.76
CA GLU A 282 -34.76 10.23 1.40
C GLU A 282 -33.98 10.74 0.17
N ASN A 283 -33.45 9.72 -0.54
CA ASN A 283 -33.11 9.62 -1.97
C ASN A 283 -31.77 10.17 -2.47
N MET A 284 -30.82 9.26 -2.80
CA MET A 284 -30.13 9.21 -4.11
C MET A 284 -29.11 8.05 -4.18
N ILE A 285 -29.57 6.86 -4.55
CA ILE A 285 -28.87 5.87 -5.39
C ILE A 285 -30.00 5.31 -6.28
N PRO A 286 -29.98 5.40 -7.63
CA PRO A 286 -28.98 4.74 -8.47
C PRO A 286 -28.64 5.40 -9.84
N SER A 287 -27.37 5.40 -10.28
CA SER A 287 -27.05 5.71 -11.69
C SER A 287 -25.79 5.05 -12.30
N LEU A 288 -25.17 4.07 -11.66
CA LEU A 288 -23.87 3.53 -12.13
C LEU A 288 -23.84 2.00 -12.29
N VAL A 289 -24.86 1.38 -12.90
CA VAL A 289 -24.68 0.06 -13.55
C VAL A 289 -25.66 -0.07 -14.72
N LYS A 290 -25.27 0.38 -15.91
CA LYS A 290 -25.85 0.02 -17.21
C LYS A 290 -24.89 0.45 -18.32
N GLN A 291 -23.70 -0.15 -18.37
CA GLN A 291 -23.00 -0.25 -19.65
C GLN A 291 -23.40 -1.56 -20.31
N SER A 292 -23.84 -1.43 -21.55
CA SER A 292 -24.54 -2.42 -22.37
C SER A 292 -23.62 -3.54 -22.88
N ALA A 293 -24.06 -4.80 -22.78
CA ALA A 293 -23.42 -6.00 -23.33
C ALA A 293 -23.11 -5.96 -24.84
N SER A 294 -23.55 -4.91 -25.55
CA SER A 294 -23.29 -4.68 -26.97
C SER A 294 -21.91 -4.11 -27.29
N ALA A 295 -21.10 -3.73 -26.28
CA ALA A 295 -19.79 -3.09 -26.47
C ALA A 295 -18.59 -4.05 -26.36
N LEU A 296 -18.79 -5.34 -26.05
CA LEU A 296 -17.70 -6.31 -25.97
C LEU A 296 -17.26 -6.77 -27.36
N SER A 297 -15.96 -6.59 -27.66
CA SER A 297 -15.29 -7.22 -28.79
C SER A 297 -15.17 -8.73 -28.57
N PRO A 298 -15.37 -9.57 -29.61
CA PRO A 298 -15.19 -11.01 -29.49
C PRO A 298 -13.74 -11.35 -29.12
N PRO A 299 -13.50 -12.40 -28.30
CA PRO A 299 -12.17 -12.82 -27.92
C PRO A 299 -11.32 -13.20 -29.15
N GLU A 300 -10.04 -12.85 -29.12
CA GLU A 300 -9.08 -13.15 -30.21
C GLU A 300 -8.81 -14.66 -30.31
N TYR A 301 -8.80 -15.34 -29.17
CA TYR A 301 -8.74 -16.80 -29.11
C TYR A 301 -10.10 -17.42 -29.43
N ARG A 302 -10.11 -18.47 -30.26
CA ARG A 302 -11.33 -19.14 -30.75
C ARG A 302 -11.27 -20.64 -30.47
N ASN A 303 -12.24 -21.12 -29.71
CA ASN A 303 -12.48 -22.55 -29.49
C ASN A 303 -13.86 -22.91 -30.07
N HIS A 304 -13.89 -23.26 -31.35
CA HIS A 304 -15.15 -23.51 -32.08
C HIS A 304 -16.01 -24.64 -31.51
N GLU A 305 -15.39 -25.60 -30.83
CA GLU A 305 -16.13 -26.70 -30.21
C GLU A 305 -16.86 -26.22 -28.96
N LEU A 306 -16.22 -25.41 -28.13
CA LEU A 306 -16.81 -24.77 -26.96
C LEU A 306 -17.89 -23.76 -27.36
N GLU A 307 -17.64 -22.94 -28.37
CA GLU A 307 -18.62 -22.00 -28.93
C GLU A 307 -19.89 -22.71 -29.42
N ARG A 308 -19.74 -23.88 -30.06
CA ARG A 308 -20.89 -24.69 -30.51
C ARG A 308 -21.71 -25.24 -29.34
N ILE A 309 -21.04 -25.74 -28.30
CA ILE A 309 -21.71 -26.25 -27.09
C ILE A 309 -22.49 -25.15 -26.37
N ILE A 310 -21.92 -23.95 -26.28
CA ILE A 310 -22.58 -22.78 -25.68
C ILE A 310 -23.79 -22.36 -26.53
N ALA A 311 -23.65 -22.34 -27.86
CA ALA A 311 -24.74 -22.01 -28.76
C ALA A 311 -25.92 -23.01 -28.66
N ASP A 312 -25.63 -24.30 -28.50
CA ASP A 312 -26.65 -25.35 -28.38
C ASP A 312 -27.41 -25.30 -27.04
N LYS A 313 -26.82 -24.69 -25.99
CA LYS A 313 -27.43 -24.56 -24.65
C LYS A 313 -27.87 -23.13 -24.31
N LYS A 314 -28.02 -22.24 -25.31
CA LYS A 314 -28.31 -20.81 -25.15
C LYS A 314 -29.48 -20.47 -24.21
N ASN A 315 -30.47 -21.36 -24.08
CA ASN A 315 -31.70 -21.13 -23.30
C ASN A 315 -31.73 -21.90 -21.96
N ASN A 316 -30.67 -22.63 -21.60
CA ASN A 316 -30.62 -23.41 -20.36
C ASN A 316 -29.88 -22.64 -19.29
N SER A 317 -30.35 -22.66 -18.05
CA SER A 317 -29.71 -21.98 -16.91
C SER A 317 -28.40 -22.61 -16.41
N GLU A 318 -27.93 -23.65 -17.10
CA GLU A 318 -26.81 -24.48 -16.70
C GLU A 318 -26.07 -25.06 -17.92
N LEU A 319 -24.74 -24.92 -17.90
CA LEU A 319 -23.83 -25.49 -18.89
C LEU A 319 -22.90 -26.50 -18.21
N THR A 320 -23.10 -27.77 -18.52
CA THR A 320 -22.21 -28.85 -18.08
C THR A 320 -21.19 -29.18 -19.17
N LEU A 321 -19.90 -28.99 -18.87
CA LEU A 321 -18.77 -29.28 -19.75
C LEU A 321 -18.04 -30.53 -19.25
N LYS A 322 -18.64 -31.71 -19.48
CA LYS A 322 -18.06 -32.97 -19.00
C LYS A 322 -16.68 -33.21 -19.63
N SER A 323 -15.69 -33.46 -18.74
CA SER A 323 -14.35 -33.98 -19.05
C SER A 323 -13.54 -33.22 -20.12
N LYS A 324 -13.58 -31.89 -20.15
CA LYS A 324 -12.62 -31.08 -20.90
C LYS A 324 -11.70 -30.30 -19.97
N SER A 325 -10.40 -30.34 -20.25
CA SER A 325 -9.43 -29.43 -19.64
C SER A 325 -9.64 -28.07 -20.30
N LEU A 326 -10.28 -27.14 -19.60
CA LEU A 326 -10.41 -25.77 -20.06
C LEU A 326 -9.14 -25.02 -19.67
N ILE A 327 -8.62 -24.21 -20.60
CA ILE A 327 -7.54 -23.26 -20.32
C ILE A 327 -8.14 -21.87 -20.05
N ASP A 328 -7.37 -20.96 -19.45
CA ASP A 328 -7.86 -19.61 -19.08
C ASP A 328 -8.47 -18.86 -20.28
N GLN A 329 -7.93 -19.07 -21.48
CA GLN A 329 -8.43 -18.48 -22.73
C GLN A 329 -9.80 -19.04 -23.16
N ASP A 330 -10.15 -20.28 -22.79
CA ASP A 330 -11.49 -20.82 -23.00
C ASP A 330 -12.52 -20.08 -22.13
N MET A 331 -12.10 -19.60 -20.95
CA MET A 331 -12.98 -18.89 -20.01
C MET A 331 -13.37 -17.51 -20.55
N GLU A 332 -12.52 -16.85 -21.34
CA GLU A 332 -12.88 -15.62 -22.05
C GLU A 332 -14.02 -15.84 -23.05
N ILE A 333 -14.00 -16.98 -23.74
CA ILE A 333 -15.07 -17.38 -24.66
C ILE A 333 -16.37 -17.61 -23.89
N VAL A 334 -16.32 -18.34 -22.78
CA VAL A 334 -17.52 -18.60 -21.97
C VAL A 334 -18.11 -17.30 -21.40
N ALA A 335 -17.27 -16.43 -20.85
CA ALA A 335 -17.69 -15.13 -20.31
C ALA A 335 -18.30 -14.24 -21.39
N TYR A 336 -17.67 -14.15 -22.57
CA TYR A 336 -18.15 -13.37 -23.70
C TYR A 336 -19.57 -13.76 -24.13
N TYR A 337 -19.83 -15.06 -24.33
CA TYR A 337 -21.14 -15.52 -24.78
C TYR A 337 -22.20 -15.51 -23.66
N ALA A 338 -21.80 -15.72 -22.41
CA ALA A 338 -22.69 -15.60 -21.26
C ALA A 338 -23.21 -14.15 -21.10
N LEU A 339 -22.33 -13.15 -21.16
CA LEU A 339 -22.68 -11.74 -21.04
C LEU A 339 -23.56 -11.25 -22.21
N ARG A 340 -23.32 -11.77 -23.42
CA ARG A 340 -24.06 -11.36 -24.63
C ARG A 340 -25.49 -11.89 -24.70
N ASN A 341 -25.82 -12.96 -23.97
CA ASN A 341 -27.18 -13.51 -23.91
C ASN A 341 -28.14 -12.71 -23.04
N ASN A 342 -27.73 -11.58 -22.44
CA ASN A 342 -28.56 -10.62 -21.68
C ASN A 342 -29.38 -11.19 -20.50
N GLU A 343 -29.28 -12.48 -20.21
CA GLU A 343 -29.95 -13.13 -19.07
C GLU A 343 -28.96 -13.57 -17.97
N VAL A 344 -27.64 -13.42 -18.21
CA VAL A 344 -26.61 -13.81 -17.24
C VAL A 344 -26.23 -12.61 -16.38
N LYS A 345 -26.48 -12.72 -15.07
CA LYS A 345 -26.11 -11.71 -14.06
C LYS A 345 -25.08 -12.21 -13.04
N GLN A 346 -24.61 -13.46 -13.16
CA GLN A 346 -23.58 -14.09 -12.33
C GLN A 346 -22.91 -15.24 -13.08
N PHE A 347 -21.60 -15.44 -12.87
CA PHE A 347 -20.82 -16.52 -13.48
C PHE A 347 -19.96 -17.20 -12.41
N CYS A 348 -20.14 -18.51 -12.20
CA CYS A 348 -19.34 -19.30 -11.26
C CYS A 348 -18.85 -20.58 -11.97
N TYR A 349 -17.57 -20.93 -11.79
CA TYR A 349 -16.99 -22.16 -12.30
C TYR A 349 -16.22 -22.89 -11.20
N THR A 350 -16.24 -24.23 -11.23
CA THR A 350 -15.49 -25.07 -10.28
C THR A 350 -14.70 -26.11 -11.07
N ILE A 351 -13.40 -26.19 -10.83
CA ILE A 351 -12.52 -27.14 -11.51
C ILE A 351 -12.36 -28.39 -10.64
N LYS A 352 -12.86 -29.54 -11.17
CA LYS A 352 -12.92 -30.94 -10.64
C LYS A 352 -14.20 -31.26 -9.84
N SER A 353 -15.01 -32.30 -10.11
CA SER A 353 -14.88 -33.51 -10.95
C SER A 353 -16.06 -33.76 -11.91
N GLU A 354 -16.99 -32.82 -12.07
CA GLU A 354 -17.84 -32.69 -13.26
C GLU A 354 -18.06 -31.19 -13.47
N ASN A 355 -17.50 -30.59 -14.55
CA ASN A 355 -17.51 -29.13 -14.73
C ASN A 355 -18.93 -28.64 -15.02
N ILE A 356 -19.63 -28.18 -14.00
CA ILE A 356 -20.99 -27.64 -14.09
C ILE A 356 -20.94 -26.13 -13.83
N ILE A 357 -21.55 -25.34 -14.72
CA ILE A 357 -21.69 -23.88 -14.61
C ILE A 357 -23.17 -23.56 -14.46
N THR A 358 -23.58 -22.84 -13.40
CA THR A 358 -24.99 -22.50 -13.07
C THR A 358 -25.18 -20.99 -12.87
N TRP A 359 -26.42 -20.46 -13.03
CA TRP A 359 -26.77 -19.08 -12.71
C TRP A 359 -28.19 -18.91 -12.06
N SER A 360 -28.33 -18.09 -11.01
CA SER A 360 -29.61 -17.78 -10.28
C SER A 360 -29.48 -16.52 -9.38
N PRO A 361 -30.57 -15.83 -8.91
CA PRO A 361 -30.54 -14.39 -8.60
C PRO A 361 -30.23 -14.02 -7.12
N VAL A 362 -29.24 -13.14 -6.95
CA VAL A 362 -28.94 -12.27 -5.77
C VAL A 362 -28.00 -12.84 -4.68
N LEU A 363 -27.06 -11.96 -4.31
CA LEU A 363 -26.02 -11.97 -3.27
C LEU A 363 -24.67 -12.61 -3.67
N ILE A 364 -23.66 -11.77 -3.91
CA ILE A 364 -22.27 -12.20 -4.04
C ILE A 364 -21.66 -12.25 -2.63
N LEU A 365 -21.56 -13.46 -2.09
CA LEU A 365 -20.55 -13.84 -1.13
C LEU A 365 -19.91 -15.12 -1.67
N SER A 366 -18.61 -15.09 -1.95
CA SER A 366 -17.87 -16.32 -2.20
C SER A 366 -16.49 -16.24 -1.57
N ARG A 367 -16.25 -17.18 -0.64
CA ARG A 367 -14.92 -17.57 -0.19
C ARG A 367 -14.18 -18.24 -1.34
N SER A 368 -12.85 -18.18 -1.26
CA SER A 368 -11.86 -18.94 -2.02
C SER A 368 -11.83 -18.74 -3.54
N HIS A 369 -10.84 -17.93 -3.93
CA HIS A 369 -9.97 -18.09 -5.09
C HIS A 369 -10.48 -17.60 -6.46
N GLN A 370 -9.83 -16.51 -6.88
CA GLN A 370 -9.48 -16.08 -8.23
C GLN A 370 -10.63 -15.72 -9.20
N HIS A 371 -10.84 -14.41 -9.35
CA HIS A 371 -11.33 -13.74 -10.56
C HIS A 371 -10.42 -12.51 -10.75
N ILE A 372 -9.67 -12.33 -11.85
CA ILE A 372 -10.08 -12.09 -13.24
C ILE A 372 -11.11 -10.95 -13.32
N GLU A 373 -10.60 -9.71 -13.41
CA GLU A 373 -11.37 -8.55 -13.84
C GLU A 373 -11.13 -8.28 -15.33
N PHE A 374 -12.24 -8.04 -16.06
CA PHE A 374 -12.29 -7.52 -17.42
C PHE A 374 -12.37 -5.99 -17.41
#